data_AF-A0A956MJ69-F1
#
_entry.id   AF-A0A956MJ69-F1
#
_cell.length_a   1.000
_cell.length_b   1.000
_cell.length_c   1.000
_cell.angle_alpha   90.00
_cell.angle_beta   90.00
_cell.angle_gamma   90.00
#
_symmetry.space_group_name_H-M   'P 1'
#
loop_
_entity.id
_entity.type
_entity.pdbx_description
1 polymer ?
#
loop_
_entity_poly.entity_id
_entity_poly.type
_entity_poly.pdbx_seq_one_letter_code
_entity_poly.pdbx_strand_id
1 'polypeptide(L)'
;MGDWRRGGLLALAAGLTASMPLVAQESYTLGGPEVAIYNLAGRAEIVRGSGSEVRVTLVRGGRDADELQVESGRVEGRETLRVLYPDDNIIYDGRRRGSTDVRVRDDGTFYDEGRGGRRVRVRSSGRGLEAWADLRVEVPAGRDVALFVAVGDVTADGLEGGLHVDVGAAEVQVDDHTGALSIDTGSGAVQIRSVRGDVVVDTGSGSV
;
A
#
# COMPACT_ATOMS: atom_id res chain seq x y z
N MET A 1 27.07 0.65 72.21
CA MET A 1 25.88 1.01 71.42
C MET A 1 26.03 2.46 71.01
N GLY A 2 26.05 2.75 69.70
CA GLY A 2 26.14 4.12 69.18
C GLY A 2 26.96 4.19 67.90
N ASP A 3 26.45 3.54 66.85
CA ASP A 3 27.09 3.43 65.53
C ASP A 3 26.88 4.69 64.68
N TRP A 4 27.83 4.90 63.78
CA TRP A 4 28.08 6.11 63.01
C TRP A 4 27.03 6.39 61.92
N ARG A 5 26.61 7.65 61.79
CA ARG A 5 25.86 8.17 60.62
C ARG A 5 26.77 8.94 59.67
N ARG A 6 27.03 8.38 58.49
CA ARG A 6 27.36 9.05 57.21
C ARG A 6 26.89 8.06 56.13
N GLY A 7 26.09 8.36 55.11
CA GLY A 7 25.87 9.58 54.34
C GLY A 7 25.89 9.11 52.88
N GLY A 8 24.72 8.93 52.26
CA GLY A 8 24.58 8.45 50.89
C GLY A 8 23.76 9.42 50.06
N LEU A 9 24.42 10.16 49.17
CA LEU A 9 23.78 10.96 48.12
C LEU A 9 23.26 10.01 47.03
N LEU A 10 21.95 10.00 46.82
CA LEU A 10 21.32 9.42 45.64
C LEU A 10 21.22 10.51 44.57
N ALA A 11 22.01 10.38 43.50
CA ALA A 11 21.85 11.17 42.29
C ALA A 11 20.66 10.62 41.49
N LEU A 12 19.60 11.42 41.31
CA LEU A 12 18.57 11.14 40.31
C LEU A 12 19.13 11.47 38.93
N ALA A 13 19.31 10.45 38.10
CA ALA A 13 19.49 10.63 36.67
C ALA A 13 18.11 10.89 36.03
N ALA A 14 17.88 12.13 35.58
CA ALA A 14 16.72 12.45 34.75
C ALA A 14 16.98 11.95 33.32
N GLY A 15 16.30 10.88 32.92
CA GLY A 15 16.35 10.39 31.55
C GLY A 15 15.59 11.32 30.60
N LEU A 16 16.29 11.88 29.62
CA LEU A 16 15.68 12.57 28.48
C LEU A 16 15.01 11.51 27.59
N THR A 17 13.69 11.38 27.64
CA THR A 17 12.95 10.63 26.63
C THR A 17 12.83 11.49 25.39
N ALA A 18 13.67 11.23 24.38
CA ALA A 18 13.49 11.78 23.05
C ALA A 18 12.16 11.25 22.50
N SER A 19 11.15 12.13 22.40
CA SER A 19 9.90 11.81 21.70
C SER A 19 10.21 11.89 20.20
N MET A 20 10.47 10.75 19.57
CA MET A 20 10.50 10.71 18.11
C MET A 20 9.08 11.01 17.59
N PRO A 21 8.93 11.81 16.52
CA PRO A 21 7.62 12.01 15.94
C PRO A 21 7.08 10.65 15.51
N LEU A 22 5.92 10.28 16.05
CA LEU A 22 5.17 9.14 15.55
C LEU A 22 4.73 9.55 14.15
N VAL A 23 5.28 8.92 13.10
CA VAL A 23 4.63 8.98 11.79
C VAL A 23 3.23 8.45 12.00
N ALA A 24 2.20 9.25 11.70
CA ALA A 24 0.82 8.87 11.95
C ALA A 24 0.49 7.65 11.08
N GLN A 25 0.49 6.49 11.71
CA GLN A 25 0.11 5.23 11.08
C GLN A 25 -1.40 5.06 11.24
N GLU A 26 -2.10 4.89 10.13
CA GLU A 26 -3.53 4.66 10.11
C GLU A 26 -3.82 3.18 9.86
N SER A 27 -4.87 2.65 10.49
CA SER A 27 -5.27 1.26 10.35
C SER A 27 -6.74 1.15 10.00
N TYR A 28 -7.02 0.35 8.97
CA TYR A 28 -8.35 0.08 8.44
C TYR A 28 -8.59 -1.43 8.42
N THR A 29 -9.83 -1.85 8.64
CA THR A 29 -10.24 -3.25 8.47
C THR A 29 -11.31 -3.36 7.41
N LEU A 30 -11.16 -4.33 6.52
CA LEU A 30 -12.09 -4.62 5.45
C LEU A 30 -12.67 -6.03 5.67
N GLY A 31 -14.00 -6.06 5.83
CA GLY A 31 -14.76 -7.30 5.90
C GLY A 31 -15.05 -7.88 4.51
N GLY A 32 -15.73 -9.02 4.48
CA GLY A 32 -16.16 -9.66 3.23
C GLY A 32 -15.14 -10.63 2.62
N PRO A 33 -15.60 -11.53 1.73
CA PRO A 33 -14.76 -12.58 1.15
C PRO A 33 -13.75 -12.05 0.13
N GLU A 34 -14.07 -10.93 -0.52
CA GLU A 34 -13.25 -10.25 -1.53
C GLU A 34 -13.14 -8.76 -1.18
N VAL A 35 -11.92 -8.21 -1.23
CA VAL A 35 -11.66 -6.78 -0.99
C VAL A 35 -10.81 -6.19 -2.10
N ALA A 36 -11.00 -4.90 -2.39
CA ALA A 36 -10.19 -4.18 -3.37
C ALA A 36 -9.50 -2.94 -2.77
N ILE A 37 -8.23 -2.75 -3.08
CA ILE A 37 -7.41 -1.66 -2.53
C ILE A 37 -6.83 -0.84 -3.68
N TYR A 38 -7.05 0.48 -3.64
CA TYR A 38 -6.64 1.41 -4.71
C TYR A 38 -5.66 2.45 -4.18
N ASN A 39 -4.49 2.54 -4.81
CA ASN A 39 -3.45 3.51 -4.46
C ASN A 39 -2.73 4.06 -5.69
N LEU A 40 -2.63 5.39 -5.84
CA LEU A 40 -1.97 5.97 -7.00
C LEU A 40 -0.44 5.88 -6.91
N ALA A 41 0.12 6.06 -5.72
CA ALA A 41 1.56 6.17 -5.56
C ALA A 41 2.03 5.60 -4.22
N GLY A 42 3.09 4.79 -4.25
CA GLY A 42 3.78 4.28 -3.06
C GLY A 42 4.09 2.79 -3.14
N ARG A 43 4.54 2.22 -2.03
CA ARG A 43 4.79 0.78 -1.91
C ARG A 43 3.57 0.07 -1.34
N ALA A 44 3.30 -1.14 -1.80
CA ALA A 44 2.29 -2.01 -1.22
C ALA A 44 2.89 -3.37 -0.87
N GLU A 45 2.91 -3.70 0.42
CA GLU A 45 3.36 -4.97 0.95
C GLU A 45 2.17 -5.78 1.41
N ILE A 46 1.85 -6.86 0.70
CA ILE A 46 0.80 -7.81 1.06
C ILE A 46 1.45 -8.99 1.78
N VAL A 47 0.94 -9.31 2.96
CA VAL A 47 1.48 -10.38 3.82
C VAL A 47 0.36 -11.22 4.38
N ARG A 48 0.70 -12.41 4.86
CA ARG A 48 -0.20 -13.21 5.68
C ARG A 48 -0.64 -12.45 6.94
N GLY A 49 -1.95 -12.30 7.11
CA GLY A 49 -2.58 -11.75 8.30
C GLY A 49 -3.03 -12.83 9.28
N SER A 50 -3.05 -12.47 10.57
CA SER A 50 -3.72 -13.26 11.60
C SER A 50 -5.08 -12.63 11.91
N GLY A 51 -6.17 -13.40 11.85
CA GLY A 51 -7.53 -12.90 12.09
C GLY A 51 -8.51 -13.31 11.01
N SER A 52 -9.63 -12.60 10.91
CA SER A 52 -10.74 -12.88 10.00
C SER A 52 -11.11 -11.71 9.07
N GLU A 53 -10.37 -10.61 9.13
CA GLU A 53 -10.58 -9.43 8.29
C GLU A 53 -9.26 -9.01 7.67
N VAL A 54 -9.31 -8.42 6.48
CA VAL A 54 -8.11 -7.83 5.87
C VAL A 54 -7.79 -6.54 6.60
N ARG A 55 -6.56 -6.39 7.08
CA ARG A 55 -6.09 -5.17 7.74
C ARG A 55 -5.19 -4.40 6.79
N VAL A 56 -5.49 -3.13 6.59
CA VAL A 56 -4.62 -2.22 5.83
C VAL A 56 -4.03 -1.20 6.79
N THR A 57 -2.71 -1.18 6.85
CA THR A 57 -1.95 -0.17 7.58
C THR A 57 -1.33 0.78 6.57
N LEU A 58 -1.57 2.07 6.75
CA LEU A 58 -1.20 3.11 5.79
C LEU A 58 -0.29 4.13 6.45
N VAL A 59 0.77 4.51 5.74
CA VAL A 59 1.67 5.61 6.08
C VAL A 59 1.71 6.58 4.91
N ARG A 60 1.30 7.83 5.16
CA ARG A 60 1.39 8.90 4.16
C ARG A 60 2.81 9.45 4.09
N GLY A 61 3.24 9.83 2.91
CA GLY A 61 4.54 10.47 2.67
C GLY A 61 4.43 11.62 1.69
N GLY A 62 5.47 12.45 1.65
CA GLY A 62 5.53 13.68 0.86
C GLY A 62 5.19 14.93 1.68
N ARG A 63 5.58 16.11 1.18
CA ARG A 63 5.33 17.39 1.87
C ARG A 63 3.84 17.76 1.95
N ASP A 64 3.03 17.21 1.05
CA ASP A 64 1.60 17.49 0.92
C ASP A 64 0.77 16.26 1.37
N ALA A 65 1.37 15.36 2.14
CA ALA A 65 0.77 14.11 2.64
C ALA A 65 -0.59 14.30 3.32
N ASP A 66 -0.76 15.39 4.07
CA ASP A 66 -1.96 15.67 4.86
C ASP A 66 -3.20 15.97 3.98
N GLU A 67 -3.02 16.18 2.68
CA GLU A 67 -4.10 16.37 1.73
C GLU A 67 -4.71 15.04 1.24
N LEU A 68 -4.04 13.91 1.46
CA LEU A 68 -4.58 12.61 1.08
C LEU A 68 -5.75 12.24 1.98
N GLN A 69 -6.84 11.79 1.35
CA GLN A 69 -7.98 11.22 2.05
C GLN A 69 -7.98 9.71 1.86
N VAL A 70 -8.50 8.98 2.84
CA VAL A 70 -8.65 7.53 2.76
C VAL A 70 -10.11 7.21 2.99
N GLU A 71 -10.73 6.58 2.01
CA GLU A 71 -12.11 6.13 2.11
C GLU A 71 -12.17 4.61 2.14
N SER A 72 -13.12 4.10 2.93
CA SER A 72 -13.50 2.69 2.91
C SER A 72 -15.00 2.56 2.68
N GLY A 73 -15.40 1.46 2.05
CA GLY A 73 -16.80 1.12 1.80
C GLY A 73 -17.01 0.40 0.48
N ARG A 74 -18.27 0.08 0.17
CA ARG A 74 -18.63 -0.66 -1.04
C ARG A 74 -18.60 0.18 -2.30
N VAL A 75 -17.93 -0.34 -3.33
CA VAL A 75 -18.04 0.11 -4.72
C VAL A 75 -18.34 -1.11 -5.58
N GLU A 76 -19.39 -1.01 -6.39
CA GLU A 76 -19.84 -2.08 -7.30
C GLU A 76 -19.99 -3.47 -6.61
N GLY A 77 -20.38 -3.47 -5.33
CA GLY A 77 -20.62 -4.69 -4.56
C GLY A 77 -19.41 -5.27 -3.82
N ARG A 78 -18.20 -4.72 -4.02
CA ARG A 78 -16.95 -5.14 -3.35
C ARG A 78 -16.61 -4.19 -2.22
N GLU A 79 -16.12 -4.72 -1.09
CA GLU A 79 -15.57 -3.88 -0.02
C GLU A 79 -14.23 -3.31 -0.47
N THR A 80 -14.03 -2.00 -0.28
CA THR A 80 -12.84 -1.34 -0.82
C THR A 80 -12.17 -0.40 0.18
N LEU A 81 -10.88 -0.17 -0.01
CA LEU A 81 -10.13 0.95 0.54
C LEU A 81 -9.50 1.74 -0.61
N ARG A 82 -9.68 3.05 -0.61
CA ARG A 82 -9.27 3.94 -1.70
C ARG A 82 -8.50 5.11 -1.13
N VAL A 83 -7.25 5.29 -1.55
CA VAL A 83 -6.46 6.48 -1.23
C VAL A 83 -6.77 7.54 -2.27
N LEU A 84 -7.41 8.63 -1.84
CA LEU A 84 -7.87 9.71 -2.70
C LEU A 84 -6.87 10.85 -2.72
N TYR A 85 -6.49 11.25 -3.92
CA TYR A 85 -5.55 12.33 -4.18
C TYR A 85 -6.31 13.50 -4.78
N PRO A 86 -6.32 14.70 -4.16
CA PRO A 86 -7.16 15.80 -4.62
C PRO A 86 -6.69 16.46 -5.93
N ASP A 87 -5.43 16.27 -6.34
CA ASP A 87 -4.86 16.87 -7.56
C ASP A 87 -4.77 15.87 -8.73
N ASP A 88 -4.67 16.40 -9.95
CA ASP A 88 -4.41 15.65 -11.18
C ASP A 88 -2.91 15.47 -11.47
N ASN A 89 -2.02 16.20 -10.79
CA ASN A 89 -0.57 16.14 -10.96
C ASN A 89 0.07 15.72 -9.65
N ILE A 90 0.44 14.44 -9.56
CA ILE A 90 1.02 13.84 -8.36
C ILE A 90 2.53 13.72 -8.54
N ILE A 91 3.29 14.15 -7.54
CA ILE A 91 4.73 13.95 -7.46
C ILE A 91 5.00 12.82 -6.47
N TYR A 92 5.61 11.75 -6.96
CA TYR A 92 6.07 10.62 -6.16
C TYR A 92 7.56 10.42 -6.39
N ASP A 93 8.37 10.72 -5.39
CA ASP A 93 9.84 10.73 -5.47
C ASP A 93 10.48 9.34 -5.34
N GLY A 94 9.71 8.28 -5.61
CA GLY A 94 10.16 6.89 -5.60
C GLY A 94 11.34 6.59 -6.53
N ARG A 95 11.84 5.36 -6.45
CA ARG A 95 13.06 4.94 -7.17
C ARG A 95 12.92 5.04 -8.70
N ARG A 96 11.71 4.83 -9.21
CA ARG A 96 11.39 4.86 -10.64
C ARG A 96 11.31 6.30 -11.15
N ARG A 97 11.99 6.56 -12.26
CA ARG A 97 11.91 7.83 -13.00
C ARG A 97 10.89 7.70 -14.12
N GLY A 98 10.12 8.75 -14.35
CA GLY A 98 9.17 8.79 -15.45
C GLY A 98 7.87 9.51 -15.12
N SER A 99 6.88 9.24 -15.96
CA SER A 99 5.52 9.75 -15.83
C SER A 99 4.55 8.66 -16.24
N THR A 100 3.49 8.49 -15.46
CA THR A 100 2.40 7.56 -15.74
C THR A 100 1.10 8.34 -15.75
N ASP A 101 0.23 8.04 -16.71
CA ASP A 101 -1.11 8.62 -16.80
C ASP A 101 -2.13 7.53 -16.51
N VAL A 102 -3.05 7.80 -15.59
CA VAL A 102 -4.12 6.91 -15.15
C VAL A 102 -5.44 7.66 -15.17
N ARG A 103 -6.53 6.96 -15.52
CA ARG A 103 -7.88 7.52 -15.41
C ARG A 103 -8.50 7.08 -14.09
N VAL A 104 -8.84 8.05 -13.25
CA VAL A 104 -9.37 7.84 -11.90
C VAL A 104 -10.81 8.32 -11.88
N ARG A 105 -11.74 7.46 -11.44
CA ARG A 105 -13.15 7.82 -11.31
C ARG A 105 -13.38 8.72 -10.10
N ASP A 106 -14.59 9.28 -10.02
CA ASP A 106 -14.98 10.19 -8.95
C ASP A 106 -15.00 9.50 -7.58
N ASP A 107 -15.19 8.17 -7.53
CA ASP A 107 -15.11 7.37 -6.31
C ASP A 107 -13.68 6.93 -5.95
N GLY A 108 -12.67 7.27 -6.76
CA GLY A 108 -11.27 6.91 -6.54
C GLY A 108 -10.82 5.58 -7.15
N THR A 109 -11.70 4.84 -7.82
CA THR A 109 -11.35 3.59 -8.51
C THR A 109 -10.65 3.82 -9.87
N PHE A 110 -9.83 2.85 -10.29
CA PHE A 110 -9.12 2.84 -11.58
C PHE A 110 -8.68 1.42 -11.97
N TYR A 111 -8.36 1.21 -13.25
CA TYR A 111 -7.97 -0.06 -13.91
C TYR A 111 -9.00 -1.22 -13.94
N ASP A 112 -10.04 -1.17 -13.13
CA ASP A 112 -11.25 -2.00 -13.28
C ASP A 112 -12.13 -1.62 -14.50
N GLU A 113 -13.15 -2.46 -14.80
CA GLU A 113 -13.88 -2.52 -16.08
C GLU A 113 -14.70 -1.28 -16.52
N GLY A 114 -14.65 -0.15 -15.81
CA GLY A 114 -15.45 1.04 -16.10
C GLY A 114 -14.77 2.05 -17.05
N ARG A 115 -15.59 2.73 -17.87
CA ARG A 115 -15.15 3.85 -18.75
C ARG A 115 -15.28 5.19 -18.02
N GLY A 116 -14.30 6.07 -18.21
CA GLY A 116 -14.38 7.47 -17.74
C GLY A 116 -13.29 7.81 -16.73
N GLY A 117 -13.54 8.86 -15.94
CA GLY A 117 -12.62 9.36 -14.92
C GLY A 117 -11.72 10.52 -15.40
N ARG A 118 -11.25 11.30 -14.43
CA ARG A 118 -10.27 12.37 -14.65
C ARG A 118 -8.89 11.77 -14.90
N ARG A 119 -8.08 12.49 -15.67
CA ARG A 119 -6.74 12.04 -16.05
C ARG A 119 -5.75 12.51 -14.99
N VAL A 120 -5.30 11.58 -14.16
CA VAL A 120 -4.25 11.82 -13.16
C VAL A 120 -2.90 11.43 -13.74
N ARG A 121 -1.93 12.29 -13.54
CA ARG A 121 -0.55 12.08 -13.95
C ARG A 121 0.35 11.99 -12.72
N VAL A 122 1.01 10.85 -12.56
CA VAL A 122 2.02 10.63 -11.52
C VAL A 122 3.40 10.81 -12.14
N ARG A 123 4.27 11.61 -11.51
CA ARG A 123 5.63 11.93 -11.99
C ARG A 123 6.66 11.76 -10.88
N SER A 124 7.90 11.45 -11.27
CA SER A 124 9.02 11.35 -10.33
C SER A 124 9.55 12.70 -9.81
N SER A 125 9.21 13.80 -10.47
CA SER A 125 9.63 15.16 -10.11
C SER A 125 8.82 16.21 -10.87
N GLY A 126 8.90 17.47 -10.43
CA GLY A 126 8.25 18.60 -11.08
C GLY A 126 7.35 19.38 -10.12
N ARG A 127 6.32 20.02 -10.67
CA ARG A 127 5.28 20.73 -9.91
C ARG A 127 4.03 19.86 -9.81
N GLY A 128 3.41 19.84 -8.64
CA GLY A 128 2.21 19.07 -8.33
C GLY A 128 2.10 18.81 -6.84
N LEU A 129 1.08 18.04 -6.46
CA LEU A 129 0.88 17.51 -5.12
C LEU A 129 1.94 16.45 -4.82
N GLU A 130 2.87 16.75 -3.93
CA GLU A 130 3.93 15.83 -3.52
C GLU A 130 3.44 14.99 -2.34
N ALA A 131 2.77 13.89 -2.68
CA ALA A 131 2.15 12.99 -1.73
C ALA A 131 2.11 11.54 -2.25
N TRP A 132 2.21 10.57 -1.35
CA TRP A 132 2.04 9.14 -1.62
C TRP A 132 1.58 8.39 -0.36
N ALA A 133 1.19 7.12 -0.52
CA ALA A 133 0.82 6.25 0.58
C ALA A 133 1.54 4.91 0.47
N ASP A 134 2.30 4.55 1.50
CA ASP A 134 2.86 3.22 1.66
C ASP A 134 1.87 2.34 2.45
N LEU A 135 1.57 1.16 1.91
CA LEU A 135 0.56 0.24 2.41
C LEU A 135 1.21 -1.05 2.90
N ARG A 136 0.76 -1.53 4.05
CA ARG A 136 0.91 -2.92 4.49
C ARG A 136 -0.46 -3.56 4.59
N VAL A 137 -0.71 -4.60 3.82
CA VAL A 137 -2.00 -5.31 3.72
C VAL A 137 -1.82 -6.70 4.32
N GLU A 138 -2.45 -6.93 5.46
CA GLU A 138 -2.43 -8.23 6.13
C GLU A 138 -3.69 -9.02 5.77
N VAL A 139 -3.51 -10.15 5.09
CA VAL A 139 -4.58 -10.93 4.46
C VAL A 139 -4.76 -12.28 5.18
N PRO A 140 -5.89 -12.53 5.83
CA PRO A 140 -6.21 -13.85 6.36
C PRO A 140 -6.30 -14.91 5.28
N ALA A 141 -6.01 -16.16 5.63
CA ALA A 141 -6.13 -17.29 4.72
C ALA A 141 -7.56 -17.44 4.16
N GLY A 142 -7.65 -17.75 2.87
CA GLY A 142 -8.90 -17.95 2.13
C GLY A 142 -9.63 -16.66 1.75
N ARG A 143 -8.95 -15.50 1.79
CA ARG A 143 -9.51 -14.23 1.34
C ARG A 143 -8.98 -13.84 -0.02
N ASP A 144 -9.87 -13.27 -0.83
CA ASP A 144 -9.52 -12.77 -2.15
C ASP A 144 -9.22 -11.28 -2.07
N VAL A 145 -8.10 -10.86 -2.67
CA VAL A 145 -7.65 -9.46 -2.65
C VAL A 145 -7.33 -9.00 -4.07
N ALA A 146 -7.91 -7.86 -4.43
CA ALA A 146 -7.53 -7.10 -5.60
C ALA A 146 -6.72 -5.86 -5.17
N LEU A 147 -5.54 -5.66 -5.74
CA LEU A 147 -4.68 -4.51 -5.47
C LEU A 147 -4.42 -3.74 -6.76
N PHE A 148 -4.75 -2.45 -6.74
CA PHE A 148 -4.59 -1.52 -7.86
C PHE A 148 -3.54 -0.46 -7.48
N VAL A 149 -2.38 -0.47 -8.15
CA VAL A 149 -1.29 0.50 -7.89
C VAL A 149 -0.82 1.18 -9.17
N ALA A 150 -1.03 2.50 -9.30
CA ALA A 150 -0.65 3.19 -10.53
C ALA A 150 0.87 3.34 -10.70
N VAL A 151 1.61 3.75 -9.65
CA VAL A 151 3.08 3.84 -9.69
C VAL A 151 3.67 3.43 -8.34
N GLY A 152 4.64 2.52 -8.33
CA GLY A 152 5.09 1.99 -7.05
C GLY A 152 5.93 0.74 -7.12
N ASP A 153 5.89 -0.01 -6.03
CA ASP A 153 6.40 -1.37 -5.90
C ASP A 153 5.35 -2.20 -5.14
N VAL A 154 5.12 -3.43 -5.59
CA VAL A 154 4.19 -4.37 -4.96
C VAL A 154 4.95 -5.63 -4.57
N THR A 155 4.82 -6.05 -3.31
CA THR A 155 5.32 -7.35 -2.85
C THR A 155 4.19 -8.14 -2.22
N ALA A 156 4.10 -9.43 -2.49
CA ALA A 156 3.14 -10.35 -1.90
C ALA A 156 3.87 -11.59 -1.36
N ASP A 157 3.64 -11.95 -0.11
CA ASP A 157 4.34 -13.06 0.56
C ASP A 157 3.39 -13.90 1.44
N GLY A 158 3.45 -15.23 1.28
CA GLY A 158 2.82 -16.20 2.17
C GLY A 158 1.29 -16.21 2.12
N LEU A 159 0.71 -15.97 0.94
CA LEU A 159 -0.72 -15.75 0.76
C LEU A 159 -1.48 -17.04 0.41
N GLU A 160 -2.72 -17.13 0.90
CA GLU A 160 -3.66 -18.22 0.62
C GLU A 160 -5.01 -17.62 0.22
N GLY A 161 -5.44 -17.80 -1.03
CA GLY A 161 -6.64 -17.17 -1.59
C GLY A 161 -6.41 -16.66 -3.02
N GLY A 162 -7.38 -15.97 -3.60
CA GLY A 162 -7.23 -15.26 -4.86
C GLY A 162 -6.43 -13.97 -4.69
N LEU A 163 -5.44 -13.76 -5.56
CA LEU A 163 -4.71 -12.50 -5.64
C LEU A 163 -4.82 -11.94 -7.07
N HIS A 164 -5.37 -10.74 -7.18
CA HIS A 164 -5.35 -9.95 -8.42
C HIS A 164 -4.54 -8.67 -8.19
N VAL A 165 -3.55 -8.41 -9.03
CA VAL A 165 -2.68 -7.23 -8.95
C VAL A 165 -2.69 -6.54 -10.30
N ASP A 166 -3.21 -5.32 -10.36
CA ASP A 166 -3.17 -4.47 -11.55
C ASP A 166 -2.34 -3.22 -11.28
N VAL A 167 -1.26 -3.07 -12.05
CA VAL A 167 -0.31 -1.98 -11.89
C VAL A 167 0.00 -1.22 -13.17
N GLY A 168 0.14 0.10 -13.04
CA GLY A 168 0.56 0.95 -14.15
C GLY A 168 2.07 0.87 -14.39
N ALA A 169 2.84 1.46 -13.48
CA ALA A 169 4.30 1.51 -13.52
C ALA A 169 4.92 1.08 -12.19
N ALA A 170 4.94 -0.23 -11.94
CA ALA A 170 5.45 -0.81 -10.71
C ALA A 170 6.26 -2.08 -10.93
N GLU A 171 7.19 -2.39 -10.03
CA GLU A 171 7.74 -3.74 -9.92
C GLU A 171 6.81 -4.59 -9.04
N VAL A 172 6.54 -5.83 -9.45
CA VAL A 172 5.70 -6.78 -8.71
C VAL A 172 6.53 -7.99 -8.35
N GLN A 173 6.56 -8.35 -7.08
CA GLN A 173 7.21 -9.57 -6.60
C GLN A 173 6.20 -10.39 -5.80
N VAL A 174 6.03 -11.65 -6.17
CA VAL A 174 5.17 -12.60 -5.46
C VAL A 174 6.01 -13.80 -5.03
N ASP A 175 6.01 -14.10 -3.74
CA ASP A 175 6.64 -15.28 -3.14
C ASP A 175 5.60 -16.05 -2.30
N ASP A 176 5.74 -17.38 -2.27
CA ASP A 176 4.88 -18.32 -1.54
C ASP A 176 3.37 -17.99 -1.58
N HIS A 177 2.73 -18.22 -2.72
CA HIS A 177 1.28 -18.01 -2.89
C HIS A 177 0.55 -19.33 -3.21
N THR A 178 -0.60 -19.54 -2.58
CA THR A 178 -1.50 -20.67 -2.88
C THR A 178 -2.90 -20.17 -3.23
N GLY A 179 -3.35 -20.45 -4.45
CA GLY A 179 -4.63 -20.00 -4.99
C GLY A 179 -4.47 -19.39 -6.38
N ALA A 180 -5.54 -18.79 -6.90
CA ALA A 180 -5.50 -18.10 -8.18
C ALA A 180 -4.62 -16.84 -8.08
N LEU A 181 -3.80 -16.60 -9.09
CA LEU A 181 -2.95 -15.41 -9.22
C LEU A 181 -3.16 -14.79 -10.60
N SER A 182 -3.55 -13.53 -10.63
CA SER A 182 -3.65 -12.71 -11.83
C SER A 182 -2.83 -11.43 -11.63
N ILE A 183 -1.91 -11.15 -12.55
CA ILE A 183 -1.09 -9.94 -12.53
C ILE A 183 -1.16 -9.26 -13.88
N ASP A 184 -1.64 -8.02 -13.87
CA ASP A 184 -1.67 -7.14 -15.03
C ASP A 184 -0.70 -5.99 -14.79
N THR A 185 0.26 -5.80 -15.70
CA THR A 185 1.23 -4.70 -15.58
C THR A 185 1.39 -3.94 -16.88
N GLY A 186 1.25 -2.61 -16.81
CA GLY A 186 1.56 -1.74 -17.93
C GLY A 186 3.07 -1.69 -18.21
N SER A 187 3.85 -1.33 -17.19
CA SER A 187 5.29 -1.08 -17.27
C SER A 187 6.00 -1.46 -15.98
N GLY A 188 6.60 -2.65 -15.94
CA GLY A 188 7.08 -3.22 -14.69
C GLY A 188 7.92 -4.46 -14.90
N ALA A 189 8.67 -4.87 -13.89
CA ALA A 189 9.17 -6.24 -13.84
C ALA A 189 8.22 -7.04 -12.95
N VAL A 190 7.90 -8.26 -13.35
CA VAL A 190 7.14 -9.21 -12.54
C VAL A 190 8.08 -10.34 -12.18
N GLN A 191 8.16 -10.68 -10.89
CA GLN A 191 8.90 -11.84 -10.41
C GLN A 191 7.98 -12.71 -9.57
N ILE A 192 7.82 -13.97 -9.96
CA ILE A 192 6.95 -14.92 -9.27
C ILE A 192 7.78 -16.13 -8.84
N ARG A 193 7.69 -16.48 -7.55
CA ARG A 193 8.36 -17.65 -6.97
C ARG A 193 7.38 -18.45 -6.12
N SER A 194 7.54 -19.76 -6.12
CA SER A 194 6.85 -20.68 -5.19
C SER A 194 5.32 -20.58 -5.21
N VAL A 195 4.70 -20.44 -6.38
CA VAL A 195 3.23 -20.34 -6.51
C VAL A 195 2.58 -21.70 -6.80
N ARG A 196 1.44 -21.96 -6.16
CA ARG A 196 0.59 -23.15 -6.36
C ARG A 196 -0.84 -22.74 -6.69
N GLY A 197 -1.27 -22.99 -7.92
CA GLY A 197 -2.59 -22.62 -8.43
C GLY A 197 -2.50 -22.13 -9.87
N ASP A 198 -3.60 -21.59 -10.38
CA ASP A 198 -3.63 -20.99 -11.72
C ASP A 198 -2.95 -19.61 -11.69
N VAL A 199 -2.07 -19.38 -12.67
CA VAL A 199 -1.31 -18.13 -12.80
C VAL A 199 -1.54 -17.54 -14.18
N VAL A 200 -2.02 -16.30 -14.21
CA VAL A 200 -2.17 -15.48 -15.41
C VAL A 200 -1.34 -14.20 -15.22
N VAL A 201 -0.49 -13.89 -16.20
CA VAL A 201 0.34 -12.68 -16.18
C VAL A 201 0.25 -12.02 -17.54
N ASP A 202 -0.30 -10.81 -17.57
CA ASP A 202 -0.34 -9.98 -18.77
C ASP A 202 0.57 -8.76 -18.57
N THR A 203 1.52 -8.59 -19.50
CA THR A 203 2.47 -7.47 -19.46
C THR A 203 2.42 -6.67 -20.75
N GLY A 204 2.39 -5.34 -20.61
CA GLY A 204 2.41 -4.42 -21.76
C GLY A 204 3.83 -4.21 -22.30
N SER A 205 4.70 -3.61 -21.48
CA SER A 205 6.10 -3.30 -21.84
C SER A 205 7.10 -3.77 -20.79
N GLY A 206 6.66 -4.65 -19.90
CA GLY A 206 7.43 -5.20 -18.81
C GLY A 206 8.22 -6.46 -19.16
N SER A 207 8.92 -6.99 -18.16
CA SER A 207 9.55 -8.32 -18.22
C SER A 207 8.93 -9.22 -17.16
N VAL A 208 8.89 -10.53 -17.44
CA VAL A 208 8.52 -11.60 -16.51
C VAL A 208 9.70 -12.56 -16.38
#